data_AF-A0A4P7P0K9-F1
#
_entry.id   AF-A0A4P7P0K9-F1
#
_cell.length_a   1.000
_cell.length_b   1.000
_cell.length_c   1.000
_cell.angle_alpha   90.00
_cell.angle_beta   90.00
_cell.angle_gamma   90.00
#
_symmetry.space_group_name_H-M   'P 1'
#
loop_
_entity.id
_entity.type
_entity.pdbx_description
1 polymer ?
#
loop_
_entity_poly.entity_id
_entity_poly.type
_entity_poly.pdbx_seq_one_letter_code
_entity_poly.pdbx_strand_id
1 'polypeptide(L)'
;MMSKNFALLALAATTALSFSTASYADEKNPLDDVKTLKLCVDYSTLTSEADKASYMKELDRRGQLSVQDHDNFAKKQVVNGSTMCGMYMTLGKPMAEKGKQLRPMVYKVVHVYPTHYYVTQMGMVVEKYERKEGELPPKLIHEKPKTQAPPVIYQSPGGTPMHHQ
;
A
#
# COMPACT_ATOMS: atom_id res chain seq x y z
N MET A 1 74.81 9.46 -45.24
CA MET A 1 75.39 9.34 -43.88
C MET A 1 74.42 9.96 -42.90
N MET A 2 73.85 9.15 -42.02
CA MET A 2 72.82 9.53 -41.04
C MET A 2 73.44 10.19 -39.80
N SER A 3 72.85 11.31 -39.37
CA SER A 3 72.98 11.90 -38.03
C SER A 3 71.57 12.26 -37.58
N LYS A 4 71.05 11.57 -36.55
CA LYS A 4 70.92 12.06 -35.15
C LYS A 4 69.81 13.12 -34.98
N ASN A 5 68.70 12.77 -34.32
CA ASN A 5 68.45 13.12 -32.91
C ASN A 5 67.01 12.87 -32.46
N PHE A 6 66.94 12.35 -31.23
CA PHE A 6 65.83 12.26 -30.29
C PHE A 6 65.13 13.61 -30.04
N ALA A 7 63.80 13.59 -29.90
CA ALA A 7 63.02 14.33 -28.88
C ALA A 7 61.56 13.85 -28.92
N LEU A 8 61.12 13.05 -27.95
CA LEU A 8 60.31 13.51 -26.81
C LEU A 8 59.08 14.33 -27.21
N LEU A 9 57.93 13.67 -27.30
CA LEU A 9 56.62 14.28 -27.12
C LEU A 9 55.80 13.36 -26.23
N ALA A 10 55.98 13.57 -24.92
CA ALA A 10 55.08 13.06 -23.89
C ALA A 10 53.75 13.81 -24.04
N LEU A 11 52.76 13.15 -24.66
CA LEU A 11 51.40 13.66 -24.74
C LEU A 11 50.74 13.41 -23.40
N ALA A 12 50.80 14.42 -22.53
CA ALA A 12 50.03 14.48 -21.30
C ALA A 12 48.53 14.59 -21.65
N ALA A 13 47.88 13.43 -21.82
CA ALA A 13 46.43 13.34 -21.84
C ALA A 13 45.94 13.50 -20.39
N THR A 14 45.78 14.75 -19.96
CA THR A 14 44.98 15.08 -18.78
C THR A 14 43.53 14.72 -19.10
N THR A 15 43.14 13.51 -18.72
CA THR A 15 41.74 13.12 -18.58
C THR A 15 41.13 13.98 -17.48
N ALA A 16 40.58 15.13 -17.88
CA ALA A 16 39.63 15.86 -17.07
C ALA A 16 38.42 14.94 -16.86
N LEU A 17 38.45 14.16 -15.77
CA LEU A 17 37.29 13.52 -15.19
C LEU A 17 36.32 14.64 -14.81
N SER A 18 35.47 15.01 -15.77
CA SER A 18 34.29 15.80 -15.49
C SER A 18 33.39 14.89 -14.67
N PHE A 19 33.55 14.94 -13.35
CA PHE A 19 32.54 14.47 -12.43
C PHE A 19 31.35 15.38 -12.62
N SER A 20 30.48 15.04 -13.58
CA SER A 20 29.11 15.52 -13.59
C SER A 20 28.46 14.95 -12.33
N THR A 21 28.65 15.64 -11.22
CA THR A 21 27.72 15.57 -10.10
C THR A 21 26.41 16.10 -10.67
N ALA A 22 25.59 15.20 -11.21
CA ALA A 22 24.18 15.44 -11.38
C ALA A 22 23.66 15.72 -9.97
N SER A 23 23.70 17.00 -9.60
CA SER A 23 22.88 17.52 -8.52
C SER A 23 21.47 17.25 -9.02
N TYR A 24 20.91 16.12 -8.63
CA TYR A 24 19.47 15.91 -8.64
C TYR A 24 18.92 16.96 -7.69
N ALA A 25 18.77 18.19 -8.18
CA ALA A 25 17.82 19.11 -7.62
C ALA A 25 16.52 18.33 -7.61
N ASP A 26 16.02 18.08 -6.40
CA ASP A 26 14.76 17.40 -6.15
C ASP A 26 13.68 18.28 -6.78
N GLU A 27 13.44 18.07 -8.08
CA GLU A 27 12.48 18.81 -8.85
C GLU A 27 11.13 18.45 -8.23
N LYS A 28 10.57 19.41 -7.49
CA LYS A 28 9.38 19.21 -6.67
C LYS A 28 8.32 18.49 -7.48
N ASN A 29 8.01 17.25 -7.10
CA ASN A 29 7.05 16.46 -7.84
C ASN A 29 5.68 17.11 -7.64
N PRO A 30 4.92 17.42 -8.71
CA PRO A 30 3.59 18.02 -8.58
C PRO A 30 2.63 17.21 -7.71
N LEU A 31 2.91 15.91 -7.50
CA LEU A 31 2.11 15.02 -6.65
C LEU A 31 2.46 15.08 -5.16
N ASP A 32 3.58 15.70 -4.76
CA ASP A 32 4.05 15.73 -3.36
C ASP A 32 3.03 16.38 -2.43
N ASP A 33 2.42 17.49 -2.86
CA ASP A 33 1.44 18.23 -2.07
C ASP A 33 0.02 17.61 -2.15
N VAL A 34 -0.20 16.63 -3.03
CA VAL A 34 -1.51 16.01 -3.21
C VAL A 34 -1.76 15.04 -2.05
N LYS A 35 -2.95 15.12 -1.44
CA LYS A 35 -3.34 14.20 -0.35
C LYS A 35 -3.35 12.75 -0.85
N THR A 36 -2.80 11.84 -0.04
CA THR A 36 -2.73 10.41 -0.36
C THR A 36 -4.07 9.80 -0.78
N LEU A 37 -5.15 10.10 -0.04
CA LEU A 37 -6.48 9.58 -0.37
C LEU A 37 -6.94 10.02 -1.77
N LYS A 38 -6.60 11.25 -2.18
CA LYS A 38 -6.92 11.77 -3.50
C LYS A 38 -6.15 11.00 -4.58
N LEU A 39 -4.85 10.73 -4.35
CA LEU A 39 -4.04 9.92 -5.27
C LEU A 39 -4.63 8.50 -5.46
N CYS A 40 -5.01 7.83 -4.36
CA CYS A 40 -5.56 6.47 -4.43
C CYS A 40 -6.89 6.42 -5.21
N VAL A 41 -7.77 7.39 -5.01
CA VAL A 41 -9.10 7.41 -5.66
C VAL A 41 -8.99 7.84 -7.12
N ASP A 42 -8.24 8.90 -7.41
CA ASP A 42 -8.14 9.47 -8.76
C ASP A 42 -7.44 8.50 -9.72
N TYR A 43 -6.52 7.67 -9.23
CA TYR A 43 -5.80 6.67 -10.03
C TYR A 43 -6.73 5.80 -10.89
N SER A 44 -7.86 5.38 -10.32
CA SER A 44 -8.85 4.52 -11.01
C SER A 44 -9.46 5.16 -12.26
N THR A 45 -9.39 6.50 -12.36
CA THR A 45 -9.94 7.28 -13.47
C THR A 45 -8.89 7.72 -14.49
N LEU A 46 -7.60 7.52 -14.21
CA LEU A 46 -6.52 7.89 -15.11
C LEU A 46 -6.52 7.00 -16.36
N THR A 47 -6.40 7.63 -17.52
CA THR A 47 -6.31 6.95 -18.82
C THR A 47 -4.88 6.90 -19.36
N SER A 48 -4.05 7.86 -18.99
CA SER A 48 -2.64 7.95 -19.37
C SER A 48 -1.78 6.99 -18.55
N GLU A 49 -1.02 6.14 -19.23
CA GLU A 49 -0.07 5.22 -18.57
C GLU A 49 1.09 5.96 -17.90
N ALA A 50 1.49 7.12 -18.43
CA ALA A 50 2.52 7.96 -17.80
C ALA A 50 2.03 8.56 -16.47
N ASP A 51 0.76 8.97 -16.40
CA ASP A 51 0.18 9.50 -15.17
C ASP A 51 -0.02 8.39 -14.14
N LYS A 52 -0.48 7.20 -14.58
CA LYS A 52 -0.56 6.02 -13.71
C LYS A 52 0.80 5.65 -13.12
N ALA A 53 1.85 5.63 -13.93
CA ALA A 53 3.20 5.33 -13.44
C ALA A 53 3.67 6.36 -12.40
N SER A 54 3.37 7.65 -12.64
CA SER A 54 3.73 8.73 -11.71
C SER A 54 2.98 8.62 -10.38
N TYR A 55 1.68 8.33 -10.43
CA TYR A 55 0.86 8.11 -9.22
C TYR A 55 1.31 6.86 -8.46
N MET A 56 1.59 5.76 -9.16
CA MET A 56 2.08 4.52 -8.56
C MET A 56 3.38 4.77 -7.82
N LYS A 57 4.36 5.41 -8.48
CA LYS A 57 5.64 5.75 -7.90
C LYS A 57 5.50 6.60 -6.62
N GLU A 58 4.60 7.58 -6.64
CA GLU A 58 4.38 8.44 -5.48
C GLU A 58 3.68 7.70 -4.33
N LEU A 59 2.72 6.82 -4.63
CA LEU A 59 2.05 6.00 -3.62
C LEU A 59 2.97 4.94 -3.00
N ASP A 60 3.87 4.37 -3.79
CA ASP A 60 4.94 3.47 -3.33
C ASP A 60 5.95 4.20 -2.45
N ARG A 61 6.37 5.42 -2.83
CA ARG A 61 7.24 6.27 -2.02
C ARG A 61 6.63 6.55 -0.64
N ARG A 62 5.30 6.68 -0.57
CA ARG A 62 4.53 6.88 0.67
C ARG A 62 4.21 5.59 1.43
N GLY A 63 4.63 4.43 0.92
CA GLY A 63 4.39 3.13 1.54
C GLY A 63 2.90 2.79 1.68
N GLN A 64 2.07 3.23 0.72
CA GLN A 64 0.61 3.05 0.80
C GLN A 64 0.11 1.78 0.13
N LEU A 65 0.99 1.08 -0.59
CA LEU A 65 0.68 -0.10 -1.36
C LEU A 65 1.43 -1.30 -0.80
N SER A 66 0.75 -2.43 -0.75
CA SER A 66 1.34 -3.71 -0.38
C SER A 66 1.83 -4.44 -1.62
N VAL A 67 2.71 -5.43 -1.43
CA VAL A 67 3.07 -6.38 -2.50
C VAL A 67 1.83 -7.05 -3.08
N GLN A 68 0.85 -7.34 -2.23
CA GLN A 68 -0.43 -7.92 -2.64
C GLN A 68 -1.19 -7.02 -3.61
N ASP A 69 -1.10 -5.70 -3.48
CA ASP A 69 -1.78 -4.78 -4.40
C ASP A 69 -1.13 -4.82 -5.78
N HIS A 70 0.21 -4.79 -5.83
CA HIS A 70 0.98 -4.90 -7.07
C HIS A 70 0.65 -6.18 -7.85
N ASP A 71 0.57 -7.32 -7.16
CA ASP A 71 0.26 -8.62 -7.77
C ASP A 71 -1.17 -8.74 -8.31
N ASN A 72 -2.08 -7.87 -7.86
CA ASN A 72 -3.50 -7.95 -8.16
C ASN A 72 -4.03 -6.79 -9.01
N PHE A 73 -3.28 -5.71 -9.21
CA PHE A 73 -3.67 -4.60 -10.10
C PHE A 73 -3.89 -5.07 -11.54
N ALA A 74 -2.98 -5.87 -12.09
CA ALA A 74 -3.14 -6.43 -13.45
C ALA A 74 -4.39 -7.30 -13.59
N LYS A 75 -4.79 -7.96 -12.50
CA LYS A 75 -5.98 -8.83 -12.44
C LYS A 75 -7.26 -8.06 -12.14
N LYS A 76 -7.16 -6.77 -11.78
CA LYS A 76 -8.26 -5.93 -11.28
C LYS A 76 -8.98 -6.58 -10.09
N GLN A 77 -8.21 -7.18 -9.19
CA GLN A 77 -8.74 -7.91 -8.05
C GLN A 77 -8.39 -7.22 -6.74
N VAL A 78 -9.33 -7.26 -5.80
CA VAL A 78 -9.12 -6.84 -4.42
C VAL A 78 -9.37 -8.05 -3.55
N VAL A 79 -8.35 -8.42 -2.76
CA VAL A 79 -8.34 -9.60 -1.90
C VAL A 79 -8.06 -9.20 -0.46
N ASN A 80 -8.26 -10.14 0.47
CA ASN A 80 -7.87 -9.92 1.85
C ASN A 80 -6.35 -9.71 1.92
N GLY A 81 -5.92 -8.69 2.67
CA GLY A 81 -4.53 -8.25 2.70
C GLY A 81 -4.17 -7.18 1.65
N SER A 82 -5.07 -6.84 0.72
CA SER A 82 -4.93 -5.60 -0.07
C SER A 82 -5.02 -4.38 0.83
N THR A 83 -4.32 -3.31 0.46
CA THR A 83 -4.48 -2.01 1.16
C THR A 83 -5.78 -1.34 0.73
N MET A 84 -6.29 -0.44 1.57
CA MET A 84 -7.42 0.42 1.22
C MET A 84 -7.09 1.29 0.00
N CYS A 85 -5.85 1.76 -0.12
CA CYS A 85 -5.40 2.50 -1.29
C CYS A 85 -5.46 1.64 -2.56
N GLY A 86 -4.91 0.42 -2.52
CA GLY A 86 -4.97 -0.54 -3.62
C GLY A 86 -6.41 -0.91 -4.00
N MET A 87 -7.31 -1.03 -3.02
CA MET A 87 -8.74 -1.21 -3.26
C MET A 87 -9.34 -0.02 -4.04
N TYR A 88 -9.07 1.22 -3.62
CA TYR A 88 -9.58 2.41 -4.33
C TYR A 88 -8.95 2.60 -5.71
N MET A 89 -7.67 2.28 -5.87
CA MET A 89 -7.02 2.32 -7.18
C MET A 89 -7.64 1.32 -8.14
N THR A 90 -8.05 0.15 -7.63
CA THR A 90 -8.63 -0.93 -8.45
C THR A 90 -10.11 -0.72 -8.77
N LEU A 91 -10.90 -0.28 -7.78
CA LEU A 91 -12.36 -0.21 -7.88
C LEU A 91 -12.92 1.21 -7.96
N GLY A 92 -12.08 2.22 -7.69
CA GLY A 92 -12.48 3.61 -7.56
C GLY A 92 -13.12 3.94 -6.22
N LYS A 93 -13.82 5.07 -6.19
CA LYS A 93 -14.53 5.54 -5.00
C LYS A 93 -15.76 4.66 -4.74
N PRO A 94 -15.98 4.15 -3.51
CA PRO A 94 -17.20 3.41 -3.20
C PRO A 94 -18.43 4.33 -3.19
N MET A 95 -19.59 3.71 -3.37
CA MET A 95 -20.89 4.37 -3.35
C MET A 95 -21.20 4.97 -1.98
N ALA A 96 -20.80 4.27 -0.92
CA ALA A 96 -20.96 4.70 0.46
C ALA A 96 -19.88 4.06 1.33
N GLU A 97 -19.54 4.74 2.42
CA GLU A 97 -18.64 4.22 3.44
C GLU A 97 -19.21 4.47 4.82
N LYS A 98 -19.07 3.50 5.71
CA LYS A 98 -19.42 3.68 7.12
C LYS A 98 -18.34 3.09 8.01
N GLY A 99 -17.73 3.95 8.80
CA GLY A 99 -16.69 3.60 9.75
C GLY A 99 -17.18 3.57 11.18
N LYS A 100 -16.52 2.75 12.00
CA LYS A 100 -16.59 2.83 13.45
C LYS A 100 -15.20 2.64 14.05
N GLN A 101 -14.87 3.47 15.02
CA GLN A 101 -13.71 3.27 15.86
C GLN A 101 -14.00 2.13 16.85
N LEU A 102 -13.24 1.05 16.80
CA LEU A 102 -13.35 -0.08 17.71
C LEU A 102 -12.56 0.17 19.01
N ARG A 103 -11.36 0.76 18.88
CA ARG A 103 -10.43 1.12 19.97
C ARG A 103 -9.64 2.37 19.57
N PRO A 104 -8.92 3.05 20.49
CA PRO A 104 -7.97 4.09 20.10
C PRO A 104 -7.09 3.63 18.94
N MET A 105 -6.99 4.46 17.90
CA MET A 105 -6.30 4.16 16.64
C MET A 105 -6.84 3.00 15.80
N VAL A 106 -7.77 2.16 16.29
CA VAL A 106 -8.33 1.01 15.56
C VAL A 106 -9.68 1.32 14.97
N TYR A 107 -9.72 1.48 13.64
CA TYR A 107 -10.93 1.75 12.88
C TYR A 107 -11.31 0.56 12.00
N LYS A 108 -12.61 0.24 11.96
CA LYS A 108 -13.20 -0.70 11.01
C LYS A 108 -14.17 0.08 10.12
N VAL A 109 -14.05 -0.08 8.80
CA VAL A 109 -14.87 0.64 7.81
C VAL A 109 -15.44 -0.36 6.83
N VAL A 110 -16.72 -0.20 6.49
CA VAL A 110 -17.39 -0.94 5.43
C VAL A 110 -17.51 -0.01 4.23
N HIS A 111 -16.99 -0.46 3.09
CA HIS A 111 -17.04 0.21 1.80
C HIS A 111 -18.05 -0.51 0.90
N VAL A 112 -19.02 0.24 0.40
CA VAL A 112 -20.13 -0.29 -0.39
C VAL A 112 -19.83 -0.07 -1.88
N TYR A 113 -19.75 -1.16 -2.64
CA TYR A 113 -19.66 -1.14 -4.09
C TYR A 113 -20.92 -1.75 -4.72
N PRO A 114 -21.08 -1.67 -6.06
CA PRO A 114 -22.26 -2.21 -6.73
C PRO A 114 -22.46 -3.71 -6.51
N THR A 115 -21.36 -4.48 -6.50
CA THR A 115 -21.42 -5.96 -6.45
C THR A 115 -20.91 -6.56 -5.15
N HIS A 116 -20.21 -5.79 -4.32
CA HIS A 116 -19.55 -6.30 -3.12
C HIS A 116 -19.55 -5.28 -1.98
N TYR A 117 -19.44 -5.79 -0.76
CA TYR A 117 -19.03 -5.04 0.41
C TYR A 117 -17.58 -5.40 0.76
N TYR A 118 -16.74 -4.39 0.91
CA TYR A 118 -15.37 -4.58 1.40
C TYR A 118 -15.27 -4.02 2.80
N VAL A 119 -14.59 -4.75 3.67
CA VAL A 119 -14.38 -4.33 5.04
C VAL A 119 -12.90 -4.08 5.22
N THR A 120 -12.56 -2.88 5.64
CA THR A 120 -11.21 -2.53 6.01
C THR A 120 -11.07 -2.39 7.52
N GLN A 121 -9.93 -2.81 8.04
CA GLN A 121 -9.51 -2.52 9.39
C GLN A 121 -8.09 -1.97 9.32
N MET A 122 -7.85 -0.80 9.94
CA MET A 122 -6.52 -0.15 9.87
C MET A 122 -6.02 0.12 8.45
N GLY A 123 -6.93 0.39 7.50
CA GLY A 123 -6.55 0.62 6.11
C GLY A 123 -6.15 -0.64 5.34
N MET A 124 -6.42 -1.85 5.87
CA MET A 124 -6.22 -3.13 5.18
C MET A 124 -7.56 -3.82 4.96
N VAL A 125 -7.77 -4.42 3.79
CA VAL A 125 -8.95 -5.22 3.48
C VAL A 125 -8.88 -6.53 4.28
N VAL A 126 -9.85 -6.74 5.16
CA VAL A 126 -9.92 -7.93 6.02
C VAL A 126 -11.00 -8.90 5.57
N GLU A 127 -12.10 -8.40 5.00
CA GLU A 127 -13.23 -9.23 4.58
C GLU A 127 -13.82 -8.67 3.28
N LYS A 128 -14.26 -9.57 2.40
CA LYS A 128 -15.00 -9.29 1.17
C LYS A 128 -16.29 -10.09 1.20
N TYR A 129 -17.42 -9.42 1.00
CA TYR A 129 -18.74 -10.03 0.92
C TYR A 129 -19.38 -9.69 -0.41
N GLU A 130 -20.12 -10.62 -0.99
CA GLU A 130 -20.98 -10.33 -2.15
C GLU A 130 -22.17 -9.49 -1.70
N ARG A 131 -22.54 -8.52 -2.52
CA ARG A 131 -23.75 -7.72 -2.29
C ARG A 131 -24.94 -8.44 -2.89
N LYS A 132 -25.87 -8.84 -2.03
CA LYS A 132 -27.18 -9.33 -2.42
C LYS A 132 -28.22 -8.24 -2.24
N GLU A 133 -29.13 -8.11 -3.19
CA GLU A 133 -30.22 -7.14 -3.12
C GLU A 133 -31.10 -7.45 -1.90
N GLY A 134 -31.43 -6.42 -1.11
CA GLY A 134 -32.20 -6.57 0.13
C GLY A 134 -31.40 -7.01 1.36
N GLU A 135 -30.16 -7.48 1.21
CA GLU A 135 -29.30 -7.81 2.36
C GLU A 135 -28.50 -6.59 2.84
N LEU A 136 -28.59 -6.34 4.14
CA LEU A 136 -27.86 -5.25 4.79
C LEU A 136 -26.34 -5.53 4.79
N PRO A 137 -25.51 -4.48 4.71
CA PRO A 137 -24.06 -4.63 4.78
C PRO A 137 -23.65 -5.29 6.11
N PRO A 138 -22.48 -5.97 6.13
CA PRO A 138 -21.97 -6.64 7.32
C PRO A 138 -21.90 -5.68 8.51
N LYS A 139 -22.27 -6.17 9.71
CA LYS A 139 -22.21 -5.37 10.93
C LYS A 139 -20.76 -5.01 11.26
N LEU A 140 -20.53 -3.74 11.59
CA LEU A 140 -19.21 -3.24 12.03
C LEU A 140 -18.76 -3.79 13.39
N ILE A 141 -19.67 -4.37 14.18
CA ILE A 141 -19.38 -4.96 15.49
C ILE A 141 -19.94 -6.36 15.52
N HIS A 142 -19.11 -7.32 15.91
CA HIS A 142 -19.59 -8.60 16.43
C HIS A 142 -20.00 -8.37 17.87
N GLU A 143 -21.28 -8.59 18.18
CA GLU A 143 -21.78 -8.45 19.53
C GLU A 143 -20.97 -9.36 20.46
N LYS A 144 -20.39 -8.78 21.53
CA LYS A 144 -19.63 -9.56 22.51
C LYS A 144 -20.57 -10.63 23.07
N PRO A 145 -20.18 -11.92 23.08
CA PRO A 145 -21.02 -12.93 23.71
C PRO A 145 -21.20 -12.58 25.19
N LYS A 146 -22.43 -12.81 25.71
CA LYS A 146 -22.78 -12.51 27.11
C LYS A 146 -21.80 -13.15 28.10
N THR A 147 -21.21 -14.27 27.71
CA THR A 147 -20.19 -15.00 28.47
C THR A 147 -19.00 -15.23 27.54
N GLN A 148 -17.86 -14.62 27.86
CA GLN A 148 -16.57 -15.04 27.28
C GLN A 148 -15.94 -16.04 28.24
N ALA A 149 -15.44 -17.15 27.72
CA ALA A 149 -14.61 -18.05 28.51
C ALA A 149 -13.40 -17.27 29.07
N PRO A 150 -12.94 -17.59 30.29
CA PRO A 150 -11.75 -16.96 30.84
C PRO A 150 -10.57 -17.15 29.88
N PRO A 151 -9.70 -16.15 29.71
CA PRO A 151 -8.53 -16.27 28.86
C PRO A 151 -7.66 -17.43 29.38
N VAL A 152 -7.59 -18.51 28.62
CA VAL A 152 -6.75 -19.67 28.96
C VAL A 152 -5.31 -19.26 28.68
N ILE A 153 -4.55 -18.96 29.74
CA ILE A 153 -3.11 -18.73 29.63
C ILE A 153 -2.47 -20.10 29.37
N TYR A 154 -2.28 -20.47 28.10
CA TYR A 154 -1.85 -21.83 27.73
C TYR A 154 -0.40 -22.16 28.15
N GLN A 155 0.36 -21.21 28.72
CA GLN A 155 1.75 -21.41 29.14
C GLN A 155 2.15 -20.54 30.35
N SER A 156 1.27 -20.36 31.34
CA SER A 156 1.73 -19.77 32.62
C SER A 156 2.50 -20.84 33.41
N PRO A 157 3.74 -20.59 33.87
CA PRO A 157 4.50 -21.52 34.70
C PRO A 157 3.80 -21.62 36.07
N GLY A 158 2.85 -22.54 36.20
CA GLY A 158 2.00 -22.70 37.38
C GLY A 158 0.61 -23.27 37.11
N GLY A 159 0.21 -23.45 35.85
CA GLY A 159 -1.02 -24.16 35.51
C GLY A 159 -0.83 -25.67 35.61
N THR A 160 -1.03 -26.25 36.80
CA THR A 160 -1.10 -27.71 36.94
C THR A 160 -2.30 -28.25 36.16
N PRO A 161 -2.14 -29.30 35.35
CA PRO A 161 -3.28 -30.01 34.80
C PRO A 161 -3.95 -30.77 35.95
N MET A 162 -5.12 -30.30 36.37
CA MET A 162 -6.05 -31.09 37.17
C MET A 162 -6.59 -32.21 36.27
N HIS A 163 -5.80 -33.28 36.09
CA HIS A 163 -6.32 -34.53 35.58
C HIS A 163 -7.11 -35.19 36.71
N HIS A 164 -8.42 -35.25 36.52
CA HIS A 164 -9.31 -36.17 37.21
C HIS A 164 -8.80 -37.61 37.09
N GLN A 165 -8.54 -38.24 38.23
CA GLN A 165 -8.91 -39.62 38.55
C GLN A 165 -9.16 -39.72 40.06
#